data_AF-A0A409WBU3-F1
#
_entry.id   AF-A0A409WBU3-F1
#
_cell.length_a   1.000
_cell.length_b   1.000
_cell.length_c   1.000
_cell.angle_alpha   90.00
_cell.angle_beta   90.00
_cell.angle_gamma   90.00
#
_symmetry.space_group_name_H-M   'P 1'
#
loop_
_entity.id
_entity.type
_entity.pdbx_description
1 polymer ?
#
loop_
_entity_poly.entity_id
_entity_poly.type
_entity_poly.pdbx_seq_one_letter_code
_entity_poly.pdbx_strand_id
1 'polypeptide(L)'
;VNVFLVFWTLSSTDVPERNCKRWFIFQIIAGCVLVAALDSILMLRVYALHQRDKRVGVFLLFLFCGQIGVDVVFGPRSVDVRYDGVCDSSETHSSVVYFCASVWATHISLGVLTAVKYDLMKMKVPVVRLVTRDGAWIMFIVCSLFAVITPLAIMNQVSKAHIVFGWPISILSIGTLDLTETSIDLENLTEFLTELHTLQIELQEW
;
A
#
# COMPACT_ATOMS: atom_id res chain seq x y z
N VAL A 1 -31.49 -1.26 12.58
CA VAL A 1 -30.90 -1.62 13.89
C VAL A 1 -29.66 -0.76 14.08
N ASN A 2 -29.71 0.19 15.02
CA ASN A 2 -28.67 1.22 15.18
C ASN A 2 -27.37 0.61 15.73
N VAL A 3 -26.47 0.24 14.81
CA VAL A 3 -25.10 -0.22 15.11
C VAL A 3 -24.36 0.81 15.99
N PHE A 4 -24.69 2.10 15.83
CA PHE A 4 -24.16 3.20 16.63
C PHE A 4 -24.47 3.10 18.14
N LEU A 5 -25.67 2.64 18.53
CA LEU A 5 -26.06 2.55 19.94
C LEU A 5 -25.42 1.35 20.63
N VAL A 6 -25.30 0.22 19.93
CA VAL A 6 -24.68 -1.00 20.45
C VAL A 6 -23.16 -0.81 20.63
N PHE A 7 -22.49 -0.12 19.71
CA PHE A 7 -21.08 0.22 19.85
C PHE A 7 -20.80 1.30 20.91
N TRP A 8 -21.79 2.13 21.25
CA TRP A 8 -21.62 3.18 22.26
C TRP A 8 -21.63 2.61 23.67
N THR A 9 -22.58 1.73 24.00
CA THR A 9 -22.68 1.14 25.34
C THR A 9 -21.60 0.11 25.65
N LEU A 10 -21.07 -0.61 24.66
CA LEU A 10 -19.91 -1.49 24.87
C LEU A 10 -18.57 -0.74 25.04
N SER A 11 -18.52 0.55 24.68
CA SER A 11 -17.30 1.37 24.73
C SER A 11 -17.00 1.95 26.12
N SER A 12 -17.87 1.69 27.12
CA SER A 12 -17.78 2.24 28.48
C SER A 12 -17.30 1.22 29.52
N THR A 13 -16.80 0.07 29.09
CA THR A 13 -16.00 -0.79 29.97
C THR A 13 -14.58 -0.23 30.01
N ASP A 14 -14.10 0.16 31.18
CA ASP A 14 -12.72 0.58 31.43
C ASP A 14 -11.76 -0.54 30.98
N VAL A 15 -11.32 -0.49 29.72
CA VAL A 15 -10.31 -1.40 29.21
C VAL A 15 -8.96 -0.86 29.71
N PRO A 16 -8.14 -1.68 30.38
CA PRO A 16 -6.84 -1.21 30.84
C PRO A 16 -6.01 -0.70 29.64
N GLU A 17 -5.46 0.51 29.77
CA GLU A 17 -4.72 1.25 28.73
C GLU A 17 -3.70 0.37 27.97
N ARG A 18 -3.07 -0.58 28.68
CA ARG A 18 -2.09 -1.53 28.15
C ARG A 18 -2.64 -2.42 27.03
N ASN A 19 -3.89 -2.87 27.15
CA ASN A 19 -4.51 -3.74 26.15
C ASN A 19 -4.87 -2.94 24.90
N CYS A 20 -5.33 -1.71 25.08
CA CYS A 20 -5.68 -0.84 23.97
C CYS A 20 -4.46 -0.43 23.15
N LYS A 21 -3.36 -0.09 23.84
CA LYS A 21 -2.08 0.21 23.22
C LYS A 21 -1.55 -0.97 22.40
N ARG A 22 -1.61 -2.19 22.94
CA ARG A 22 -1.21 -3.40 22.20
C ARG A 22 -2.06 -3.64 20.95
N TRP A 23 -3.37 -3.49 21.07
CA TRP A 23 -4.29 -3.67 19.95
C TRP A 23 -4.05 -2.65 18.85
N PHE A 24 -3.87 -1.38 19.21
CA PHE A 24 -3.58 -0.31 18.26
C PHE A 24 -2.25 -0.53 17.52
N ILE A 25 -1.18 -0.88 18.26
CA ILE A 25 0.11 -1.21 17.66
C ILE A 25 -0.02 -2.40 16.69
N PHE A 26 -0.78 -3.43 17.07
CA PHE A 26 -1.03 -4.59 16.20
C PHE A 26 -1.71 -4.19 14.90
N GLN A 27 -2.73 -3.32 14.95
CA GLN A 27 -3.42 -2.82 13.75
C GLN A 27 -2.48 -2.01 12.84
N ILE A 28 -1.63 -1.16 13.42
CA ILE A 28 -0.64 -0.39 12.65
C ILE A 28 0.34 -1.34 11.96
N ILE A 29 0.93 -2.29 12.69
CA ILE A 29 1.90 -3.24 12.12
C ILE A 29 1.25 -4.03 10.99
N ALA A 30 0.03 -4.54 11.18
CA ALA A 30 -0.68 -5.28 10.15
C ALA A 30 -0.92 -4.42 8.89
N GLY A 31 -1.33 -3.16 9.07
CA GLY A 31 -1.51 -2.21 7.96
C GLY A 31 -0.20 -1.93 7.22
N CYS A 32 0.89 -1.67 7.94
CA CYS A 32 2.22 -1.45 7.35
C CYS A 32 2.68 -2.66 6.55
N VAL A 33 2.51 -3.88 7.06
CA VAL A 33 2.87 -5.12 6.35
C VAL A 33 2.07 -5.29 5.07
N LEU A 34 0.75 -5.02 5.10
CA LEU A 34 -0.11 -5.09 3.91
C LEU A 34 0.29 -4.07 2.84
N VAL A 35 0.53 -2.82 3.24
CA VAL A 35 0.98 -1.77 2.31
C VAL A 35 2.35 -2.12 1.73
N ALA A 36 3.29 -2.60 2.56
CA ALA A 36 4.61 -3.03 2.11
C ALA A 36 4.53 -4.21 1.12
N ALA A 37 3.62 -5.16 1.34
CA ALA A 37 3.39 -6.28 0.42
C ALA A 37 2.86 -5.78 -0.93
N LEU A 38 1.90 -4.85 -0.92
CA LEU A 38 1.38 -4.22 -2.14
C LEU A 38 2.45 -3.45 -2.90
N ASP A 39 3.21 -2.61 -2.20
CA ASP A 39 4.33 -1.85 -2.77
C ASP A 39 5.37 -2.80 -3.39
N SER A 40 5.66 -3.93 -2.73
CA SER A 40 6.59 -4.95 -3.24
C SER A 40 6.08 -5.59 -4.54
N ILE A 41 4.80 -5.96 -4.61
CA ILE A 41 4.19 -6.54 -5.83
C ILE A 41 4.20 -5.52 -6.97
N LEU A 42 3.85 -4.27 -6.68
CA LEU A 42 3.88 -3.18 -7.66
C LEU A 42 5.31 -2.93 -8.17
N MET A 43 6.29 -2.90 -7.28
CA MET A 43 7.71 -2.79 -7.65
C MET A 43 8.15 -3.95 -8.54
N LEU A 44 7.77 -5.19 -8.21
CA LEU A 44 8.14 -6.37 -8.98
C LEU A 44 7.54 -6.32 -10.40
N ARG A 45 6.26 -5.92 -10.52
CA ARG A 45 5.59 -5.70 -11.81
C ARG A 45 6.27 -4.62 -12.64
N VAL A 46 6.58 -3.47 -12.04
CA VAL A 46 7.30 -2.38 -12.73
C VAL A 46 8.69 -2.82 -13.14
N TYR A 47 9.39 -3.59 -12.30
CA TYR A 47 10.73 -4.09 -12.58
C TYR A 47 10.75 -5.10 -13.73
N ALA A 48 9.79 -6.02 -13.77
CA ALA A 48 9.59 -6.95 -14.88
C ALA A 48 9.31 -6.18 -16.19
N LEU A 49 8.46 -5.16 -16.12
CA LEU A 49 8.13 -4.33 -17.28
C LEU A 49 9.31 -3.46 -17.76
N HIS A 50 10.23 -3.10 -16.87
CA HIS A 50 11.39 -2.27 -17.19
C HIS A 50 12.59 -3.05 -17.74
N GLN A 51 12.41 -4.31 -18.19
CA GLN A 51 13.50 -5.14 -18.73
C GLN A 51 14.76 -5.13 -17.84
N ARG A 52 14.59 -5.21 -16.50
CA ARG A 52 15.69 -5.25 -15.52
C ARG A 52 16.64 -4.04 -15.52
N ASP A 53 16.21 -2.85 -15.90
CA ASP A 53 17.05 -1.66 -15.65
C ASP A 53 17.24 -1.46 -14.14
N LYS A 54 18.50 -1.65 -13.69
CA LYS A 54 18.89 -1.62 -12.28
C LYS A 54 18.64 -0.25 -11.64
N ARG A 55 18.59 0.83 -12.42
CA ARG A 55 18.41 2.20 -11.91
C ARG A 55 17.04 2.41 -11.28
N VAL A 56 16.00 1.83 -11.89
CA VAL A 56 14.63 1.90 -11.38
C VAL A 56 14.47 1.08 -10.11
N GLY A 57 15.05 -0.13 -10.08
CA GLY A 57 15.07 -0.96 -8.89
C GLY A 57 15.77 -0.29 -7.70
N VAL A 58 16.90 0.37 -7.95
CA VAL A 58 17.62 1.13 -6.90
C VAL A 58 16.81 2.31 -6.39
N PHE A 59 16.13 3.06 -7.27
CA PHE A 59 15.28 4.18 -6.86
C PHE A 59 14.10 3.72 -5.98
N LEU A 60 13.43 2.64 -6.37
CA LEU A 60 12.33 2.04 -5.62
C LEU A 60 12.79 1.49 -4.26
N LEU A 61 13.95 0.81 -4.22
CA LEU A 61 14.54 0.32 -2.98
C LEU A 61 14.86 1.49 -2.03
N PHE A 62 15.37 2.60 -2.56
CA PHE A 62 15.68 3.77 -1.75
C PHE A 62 14.43 4.40 -1.13
N LEU A 63 13.33 4.48 -1.89
CA LEU A 63 12.02 4.92 -1.38
C LEU A 63 11.51 4.01 -0.25
N PHE A 64 11.61 2.69 -0.43
CA PHE A 64 11.18 1.71 0.56
C PHE A 64 12.03 1.76 1.84
N CYS A 65 13.36 1.83 1.69
CA CYS A 65 14.27 2.05 2.82
C CYS A 65 13.99 3.37 3.54
N GLY A 66 13.60 4.41 2.79
CA GLY A 66 13.17 5.69 3.35
C GLY A 66 11.94 5.55 4.25
N GLN A 67 10.90 4.85 3.78
CA GLN A 67 9.69 4.56 4.58
C GLN A 67 10.03 3.78 5.85
N ILE A 68 10.78 2.68 5.74
CA ILE A 68 11.20 1.89 6.92
C ILE A 68 12.04 2.73 7.88
N GLY A 69 12.93 3.58 7.36
CA GLY A 69 13.75 4.48 8.17
C GLY A 69 12.89 5.45 8.98
N VAL A 70 11.87 6.05 8.35
CA VAL A 70 10.91 6.92 9.05
C VAL A 70 10.14 6.11 10.11
N ASP A 71 9.66 4.92 9.79
CA ASP A 71 8.93 4.08 10.76
C ASP A 71 9.76 3.68 11.97
N VAL A 72 11.02 3.30 11.76
CA VAL A 72 11.92 2.90 12.85
C VAL A 72 12.32 4.10 13.72
N VAL A 73 12.47 5.29 13.13
CA VAL A 73 12.85 6.51 13.87
C VAL A 73 11.68 7.10 14.64
N PHE A 74 10.49 7.15 14.03
CA PHE A 74 9.30 7.77 14.62
C PHE A 74 8.43 6.79 15.42
N GLY A 75 8.52 5.48 15.15
CA GLY A 75 7.81 4.43 15.88
C GLY A 75 8.04 4.42 17.39
N PRO A 76 9.27 4.42 17.91
CA PRO A 76 9.49 4.46 19.35
C PRO A 76 9.09 5.81 19.97
N ARG A 77 9.15 6.90 19.20
CA ARG A 77 8.75 8.25 19.64
C ARG A 77 7.23 8.41 19.76
N SER A 78 6.45 7.68 18.96
CA SER A 78 4.98 7.70 19.04
C SER A 78 4.42 6.88 20.20
N VAL A 79 5.21 5.97 20.76
CA VAL A 79 4.81 5.06 21.85
C VAL A 79 4.87 5.73 23.23
N ASP A 80 5.56 6.87 23.38
CA ASP A 80 5.78 7.57 24.66
C ASP A 80 4.72 8.66 24.96
N VAL A 81 3.48 8.44 24.55
CA VAL A 81 2.37 9.40 24.74
C VAL A 81 1.37 8.85 25.77
N ARG A 82 0.84 9.74 26.62
CA ARG A 82 -0.24 9.46 27.59
C ARG A 82 -1.52 9.13 26.83
N TYR A 83 -2.08 7.95 27.08
CA TYR A 83 -3.38 7.53 26.55
C TYR A 83 -4.46 7.85 27.58
N ASP A 84 -5.59 8.41 27.16
CA ASP A 84 -6.77 8.59 28.03
C ASP A 84 -7.55 7.26 28.19
N GLY A 85 -8.37 7.15 29.23
CA GLY A 85 -9.15 5.95 29.56
C GLY A 85 -10.16 5.49 28.49
N VAL A 86 -10.41 6.31 27.46
CA VAL A 86 -11.24 5.98 26.28
C VAL A 86 -10.38 5.49 25.09
N CYS A 87 -9.08 5.24 25.31
CA CYS A 87 -8.09 5.00 24.26
C CYS A 87 -7.98 6.11 23.23
N ASP A 88 -8.22 7.35 23.66
CA ASP A 88 -8.10 8.51 22.80
C ASP A 88 -6.70 9.12 22.95
N SER A 89 -6.08 9.48 21.82
CA SER A 89 -4.79 10.17 21.81
C SER A 89 -5.07 11.65 21.61
N SER A 90 -5.07 12.40 22.70
CA SER A 90 -5.45 13.83 22.72
C SER A 90 -4.56 14.74 21.86
N GLU A 91 -3.40 14.28 21.40
CA GLU A 91 -2.52 15.06 20.52
C GLU A 91 -2.01 14.22 19.35
N THR A 92 -2.55 14.49 18.15
CA THR A 92 -2.04 13.97 16.89
C THR A 92 -0.70 14.64 16.59
N HIS A 93 0.39 14.08 17.11
CA HIS A 93 1.73 14.57 16.84
C HIS A 93 2.00 14.61 15.32
N SER A 94 2.73 15.63 14.86
CA SER A 94 3.09 15.83 13.44
C SER A 94 3.78 14.63 12.79
N SER A 95 4.26 13.66 13.56
CA SER A 95 4.83 12.39 13.06
C SER A 95 3.86 11.58 12.19
N VAL A 96 2.55 11.59 12.48
CA VAL A 96 1.55 10.87 11.67
C VAL A 96 1.41 11.51 10.29
N VAL A 97 1.50 12.85 10.23
CA VAL A 97 1.46 13.60 8.97
C VAL A 97 2.70 13.29 8.11
N TYR A 98 3.89 13.21 8.73
CA TYR A 98 5.11 12.82 8.02
C TYR A 98 5.03 11.38 7.47
N PHE A 99 4.48 10.45 8.26
CA PHE A 99 4.26 9.08 7.79
C PHE A 99 3.30 9.04 6.60
N CYS A 100 2.12 9.65 6.71
CA CYS A 100 1.15 9.71 5.61
C CYS A 100 1.76 10.39 4.37
N ALA A 101 2.45 11.52 4.53
CA ALA A 101 3.10 12.21 3.42
C ALA A 101 4.15 11.33 2.71
N SER A 102 4.90 10.52 3.46
CA SER A 102 5.86 9.58 2.88
C SER A 102 5.18 8.50 2.04
N VAL A 103 4.09 7.91 2.53
CA VAL A 103 3.27 6.91 1.82
C VAL A 103 2.66 7.51 0.55
N TRP A 104 2.18 8.74 0.63
CA TRP A 104 1.69 9.50 -0.51
C TRP A 104 2.77 9.71 -1.58
N ALA A 105 3.97 10.11 -1.16
CA ALA A 105 5.09 10.32 -2.07
C ALA A 105 5.49 9.00 -2.78
N THR A 106 5.55 7.89 -2.05
CA THR A 106 5.87 6.58 -2.64
C THR A 106 4.80 6.15 -3.63
N HIS A 107 3.52 6.22 -3.26
CA HIS A 107 2.40 5.85 -4.13
C HIS A 107 2.30 6.71 -5.39
N ILE A 108 2.46 8.03 -5.27
CA ILE A 108 2.49 8.94 -6.43
C ILE A 108 3.68 8.60 -7.34
N SER A 109 4.88 8.39 -6.78
CA SER A 109 6.06 8.10 -7.58
C SER A 109 5.93 6.79 -8.37
N LEU A 110 5.38 5.74 -7.74
CA LEU A 110 5.05 4.47 -8.37
C LEU A 110 3.99 4.63 -9.46
N GLY A 111 2.93 5.40 -9.19
CA GLY A 111 1.87 5.68 -10.16
C GLY A 111 2.38 6.44 -11.39
N VAL A 112 3.18 7.49 -11.20
CA VAL A 112 3.77 8.29 -12.29
C VAL A 112 4.72 7.45 -13.13
N LEU A 113 5.60 6.66 -12.50
CA LEU A 113 6.55 5.83 -13.21
C LEU A 113 5.84 4.77 -14.08
N THR A 114 4.77 4.18 -13.53
CA THR A 114 3.92 3.24 -14.25
C THR A 114 3.21 3.91 -15.42
N ALA A 115 2.65 5.12 -15.24
CA ALA A 115 1.95 5.87 -16.27
C ALA A 115 2.86 6.32 -17.43
N VAL A 116 4.06 6.82 -17.13
CA VAL A 116 5.02 7.27 -18.15
C VAL A 116 5.47 6.11 -19.03
N LYS A 117 5.81 4.97 -18.43
CA LYS A 117 6.20 3.77 -19.20
C LYS A 117 5.01 3.17 -19.95
N TYR A 118 3.81 3.26 -19.39
CA TYR A 118 2.59 2.84 -20.06
C TYR A 118 2.40 3.62 -21.37
N ASP A 119 2.53 4.94 -21.37
CA ASP A 119 2.35 5.74 -22.59
C ASP A 119 3.43 5.46 -23.65
N LEU A 120 4.66 5.16 -23.22
CA LEU A 120 5.75 4.70 -24.10
C LEU A 120 5.47 3.31 -24.71
N MET A 121 4.91 2.38 -23.93
CA MET A 121 4.60 1.00 -24.36
C MET A 121 3.28 0.88 -25.12
N LYS A 122 2.36 1.82 -24.94
CA LYS A 122 1.08 1.94 -25.65
C LYS A 122 1.28 2.02 -27.17
N MET A 123 2.47 2.43 -27.62
CA MET A 123 2.85 2.41 -29.04
C MET A 123 3.33 1.04 -29.56
N LYS A 124 3.51 0.02 -28.70
CA LYS A 124 4.15 -1.24 -29.10
C LYS A 124 3.40 -2.53 -28.77
N VAL A 125 2.63 -2.67 -27.67
CA VAL A 125 1.98 -3.97 -27.33
C VAL A 125 0.65 -3.82 -26.55
N PRO A 126 -0.47 -4.41 -27.00
CA PRO A 126 -1.79 -4.27 -26.35
C PRO A 126 -2.00 -5.09 -25.07
N VAL A 127 -1.26 -6.19 -24.87
CA VAL A 127 -1.45 -7.11 -23.72
C VAL A 127 -1.10 -6.45 -22.38
N VAL A 128 -0.06 -5.62 -22.37
CA VAL A 128 0.40 -4.90 -21.16
C VAL A 128 -0.68 -3.98 -20.59
N ARG A 129 -1.59 -3.49 -21.43
CA ARG A 129 -2.64 -2.54 -21.05
C ARG A 129 -3.65 -3.10 -20.07
N LEU A 130 -4.02 -4.38 -20.21
CA LEU A 130 -5.03 -4.99 -19.34
C LEU A 130 -4.49 -5.07 -17.91
N VAL A 131 -3.31 -5.64 -17.75
CA VAL A 131 -2.66 -5.86 -16.45
C VAL A 131 -2.31 -4.55 -15.75
N THR A 132 -1.83 -3.54 -16.49
CA THR A 132 -1.54 -2.22 -15.89
C THR A 132 -2.80 -1.47 -15.48
N ARG A 133 -3.93 -1.69 -16.18
CA ARG A 133 -5.19 -1.03 -15.84
C ARG A 133 -5.71 -1.55 -14.50
N ASP A 134 -5.65 -2.86 -14.28
CA ASP A 134 -6.13 -3.47 -13.04
C ASP A 134 -5.23 -3.08 -11.85
N GLY A 135 -3.91 -3.00 -12.06
CA GLY A 135 -2.99 -2.43 -11.06
C GLY A 135 -3.23 -0.94 -10.77
N ALA A 136 -3.56 -0.14 -11.81
CA ALA A 136 -3.86 1.28 -11.65
C ALA A 136 -5.17 1.53 -10.90
N TRP A 137 -6.17 0.66 -11.04
CA TRP A 137 -7.41 0.73 -10.26
C TRP A 137 -7.15 0.60 -8.77
N ILE A 138 -6.30 -0.34 -8.37
CA ILE A 138 -5.94 -0.52 -6.96
C ILE A 138 -5.16 0.69 -6.45
N MET A 139 -4.18 1.21 -7.21
CA MET A 139 -3.47 2.44 -6.85
C MET A 139 -4.42 3.63 -6.65
N PHE A 140 -5.42 3.76 -7.53
CA PHE A 140 -6.42 4.83 -7.42
C PHE A 140 -7.29 4.66 -6.17
N ILE A 141 -7.74 3.44 -5.87
CA ILE A 141 -8.51 3.12 -4.67
C ILE A 141 -7.70 3.45 -3.42
N VAL A 142 -6.43 3.04 -3.36
CA VAL A 142 -5.55 3.31 -2.21
C VAL A 142 -5.32 4.81 -2.03
N CYS A 143 -4.97 5.53 -3.10
CA CYS A 143 -4.82 6.99 -3.05
C CYS A 143 -6.11 7.70 -2.60
N SER A 144 -7.28 7.27 -3.08
CA SER A 144 -8.57 7.82 -2.67
C SER A 144 -8.86 7.57 -1.19
N LEU A 145 -8.60 6.36 -0.69
CA LEU A 145 -8.75 6.01 0.71
C LEU A 145 -7.86 6.91 1.59
N PHE A 146 -6.57 7.04 1.26
CA PHE A 146 -5.66 7.91 2.01
C PHE A 146 -6.04 9.40 1.91
N ALA A 147 -6.64 9.83 0.79
CA ALA A 147 -7.12 11.21 0.59
C ALA A 147 -8.32 11.55 1.46
N VAL A 148 -9.14 10.56 1.80
CA VAL A 148 -10.29 10.72 2.69
C VAL A 148 -9.86 10.54 4.15
N ILE A 149 -8.97 9.59 4.44
CA ILE A 149 -8.51 9.30 5.81
C ILE A 149 -7.68 10.45 6.37
N THR A 150 -6.79 11.06 5.58
CA THR A 150 -5.88 12.11 6.08
C THR A 150 -6.62 13.36 6.60
N PRO A 151 -7.57 13.97 5.85
CA PRO A 151 -8.34 15.10 6.34
C PRO A 151 -9.27 14.71 7.49
N LEU A 152 -9.88 13.51 7.45
CA LEU A 152 -10.74 13.04 8.53
C LEU A 152 -9.97 12.90 9.85
N ALA A 153 -8.73 12.39 9.79
CA ALA A 153 -7.86 12.28 10.97
C ALA A 153 -7.44 13.65 11.54
N ILE A 154 -7.36 14.69 10.69
CA ILE A 154 -7.01 16.05 11.11
C ILE A 154 -8.23 16.80 11.66
N MET A 155 -9.40 16.67 11.02
CA MET A 155 -10.60 17.42 11.36
C MET A 155 -11.37 16.82 12.54
N ASN A 156 -11.49 15.49 12.58
CA ASN A 156 -12.20 14.79 13.64
C ASN A 156 -11.16 14.03 14.47
N GLN A 157 -10.61 14.68 15.50
CA GLN A 157 -9.76 14.04 16.52
C GLN A 157 -10.40 12.76 17.12
N VAL A 158 -11.71 12.57 16.94
CA VAL A 158 -12.47 11.40 17.39
C VAL A 158 -12.56 10.34 16.29
N SER A 159 -11.43 9.81 15.86
CA SER A 159 -11.43 8.66 14.95
C SER A 159 -11.38 7.39 15.79
N LYS A 160 -12.51 6.66 15.88
CA LYS A 160 -12.48 5.29 16.39
C LYS A 160 -11.58 4.48 15.45
N ALA A 161 -10.33 4.23 15.86
CA ALA A 161 -9.31 3.55 15.07
C ALA A 161 -9.84 2.27 14.40
N HIS A 162 -10.75 1.57 15.08
CA HIS A 162 -11.39 0.36 14.57
C HIS A 162 -12.15 0.53 13.25
N ILE A 163 -12.79 1.68 13.02
CA ILE A 163 -13.54 1.95 11.78
C ILE A 163 -12.57 2.40 10.70
N VAL A 164 -11.59 3.25 11.03
CA VAL A 164 -10.64 3.82 10.07
C VAL A 164 -9.68 2.75 9.52
N PHE A 165 -9.23 1.81 10.35
CA PHE A 165 -8.31 0.76 9.92
C PHE A 165 -9.00 -0.48 9.37
N GLY A 166 -10.21 -0.81 9.84
CA GLY A 166 -10.90 -2.05 9.44
C GLY A 166 -11.20 -2.12 7.95
N TRP A 167 -11.79 -1.07 7.39
CA TRP A 167 -12.22 -1.06 5.98
C TRP A 167 -11.07 -1.07 4.95
N PRO A 168 -9.96 -0.30 5.06
CA PRO A 168 -8.89 -0.37 4.09
C PRO A 168 -8.15 -1.70 4.21
N ILE A 169 -7.97 -2.27 5.40
CA ILE A 169 -7.31 -3.58 5.55
C ILE A 169 -8.05 -4.66 4.75
N SER A 170 -9.39 -4.70 4.82
CA SER A 170 -10.17 -5.65 4.03
C SER A 170 -10.03 -5.42 2.53
N ILE A 171 -10.10 -4.17 2.08
CA ILE A 171 -9.96 -3.82 0.65
C ILE A 171 -8.55 -4.14 0.13
N LEU A 172 -7.53 -3.80 0.91
CA LEU A 172 -6.12 -4.07 0.59
C LEU A 172 -5.85 -5.57 0.53
N SER A 173 -6.43 -6.36 1.43
CA SER A 173 -6.28 -7.82 1.40
C SER A 173 -6.86 -8.42 0.12
N ILE A 174 -8.04 -7.97 -0.31
CA ILE A 174 -8.68 -8.44 -1.55
C ILE A 174 -7.85 -7.98 -2.76
N GLY A 175 -7.42 -6.72 -2.79
CA GLY A 175 -6.59 -6.19 -3.87
C GLY A 175 -5.23 -6.89 -3.98
N THR A 176 -4.61 -7.25 -2.84
CA THR A 176 -3.33 -7.98 -2.84
C THR A 176 -3.49 -9.35 -3.49
N LEU A 177 -4.58 -10.07 -3.20
CA LEU A 177 -4.85 -11.39 -3.78
C LEU A 177 -5.02 -11.30 -5.31
N ASP A 178 -5.83 -10.37 -5.76
CA ASP A 178 -6.09 -10.14 -7.20
C ASP A 178 -4.80 -9.77 -7.95
N LEU A 179 -3.96 -8.94 -7.32
CA LEU A 179 -2.64 -8.59 -7.85
C LEU A 179 -1.65 -9.77 -7.84
N THR A 180 -1.69 -10.63 -6.85
CA THR A 180 -0.80 -11.81 -6.86
C THR A 180 -1.16 -12.73 -8.02
N GLU A 181 -2.44 -12.99 -8.26
CA GLU A 181 -2.91 -13.83 -9.36
C GLU A 181 -2.50 -13.25 -10.72
N THR A 182 -2.78 -11.97 -10.98
CA THR A 182 -2.37 -11.35 -12.26
C THR A 182 -0.85 -11.24 -12.43
N SER A 183 -0.07 -11.22 -11.34
CA SER A 183 1.40 -11.18 -11.45
C SER A 183 1.98 -12.53 -11.89
N ILE A 184 1.40 -13.63 -11.43
CA ILE A 184 1.80 -14.99 -11.80
C ILE A 184 1.47 -15.25 -13.28
N ASP A 185 0.29 -14.84 -13.72
CA ASP A 185 -0.10 -14.95 -15.14
C ASP A 185 0.83 -14.18 -16.06
N LEU A 186 1.27 -12.99 -15.64
CA LEU A 186 2.19 -12.17 -16.42
C LEU A 186 3.57 -12.85 -16.55
N GLU A 187 4.09 -13.44 -15.47
CA GLU A 187 5.39 -14.12 -15.46
C GLU A 187 5.40 -15.31 -16.43
N ASN A 188 4.39 -16.18 -16.35
CA ASN A 188 4.20 -17.30 -17.29
C ASN A 188 4.11 -16.83 -18.74
N LEU A 189 3.41 -15.72 -19.00
CA LEU A 189 3.24 -15.20 -20.36
C LEU A 189 4.54 -14.59 -20.91
N THR A 190 5.34 -13.93 -20.07
CA THR A 190 6.68 -13.44 -20.46
C THR A 190 7.65 -14.57 -20.75
N GLU A 191 7.61 -15.66 -19.98
CA GLU A 191 8.44 -16.83 -20.22
C GLU A 191 8.06 -17.47 -21.56
N PHE A 192 6.75 -17.62 -21.82
CA PHE A 192 6.25 -18.13 -23.09
C PHE A 192 6.65 -17.26 -24.30
N LEU A 193 6.56 -15.93 -24.19
CA LEU A 193 7.01 -15.01 -25.24
C LEU A 193 8.52 -15.09 -25.49
N THR A 194 9.31 -15.32 -24.43
CA THR A 194 10.77 -15.46 -24.54
C THR A 194 11.12 -16.76 -25.28
N GLU A 195 10.45 -17.87 -24.96
CA GLU A 195 10.57 -19.14 -25.68
C GLU A 195 10.18 -18.99 -27.16
N LEU A 196 9.08 -18.30 -27.46
CA LEU A 196 8.60 -18.07 -28.82
C LEU A 196 9.58 -17.21 -29.64
N HIS A 197 10.17 -16.19 -29.02
CA HIS A 197 11.17 -15.34 -29.66
C HIS A 197 12.48 -16.11 -29.90
N THR A 198 12.83 -17.04 -29.00
CA THR A 198 14.00 -17.91 -29.15
C THR A 198 13.80 -18.90 -30.30
N LEU A 199 12.61 -19.50 -30.40
CA LEU A 199 12.23 -20.38 -31.51
C LEU A 199 12.17 -19.66 -32.87
N GLN A 200 11.73 -18.39 -32.91
CA GLN A 200 11.77 -17.61 -34.14
C GLN A 200 13.19 -17.35 -34.63
N ILE A 201 14.14 -17.15 -33.71
CA ILE A 201 15.56 -16.96 -34.06
C ILE A 201 16.14 -18.26 -34.62
N GLU A 202 15.88 -19.40 -33.97
CA GLU A 202 16.30 -20.72 -34.46
C GLU A 202 15.75 -21.00 -35.87
N LEU A 203 14.46 -20.75 -36.11
CA LEU A 203 13.83 -20.94 -37.43
C LEU A 203 14.37 -20.01 -38.53
N GLN A 204 15.04 -18.91 -38.18
CA GLN A 204 15.66 -18.01 -39.15
C GLN A 204 17.08 -18.43 -39.57
N GLU A 205 17.70 -19.38 -38.85
CA GLU A 205 19.02 -19.92 -39.16
C GLU A 205 18.97 -21.18 -40.07
N TRP A 206 17.78 -21.75 -40.30
CA TRP A 206 17.53 -22.87 -41.23
C TRP A 206 16.94 -22.40 -42.56
#